data_AF-A0A193QGR8-F1
#
_entry.id   AF-A0A193QGR8-F1
#
_cell.length_a   1.000
_cell.length_b   1.000
_cell.length_c   1.000
_cell.angle_alpha   90.00
_cell.angle_beta   90.00
_cell.angle_gamma   90.00
#
_symmetry.space_group_name_H-M   'P 1'
#
loop_
_entity.id
_entity.type
_entity.pdbx_description
1 polymer ?
#
loop_
_entity_poly.entity_id
_entity_poly.type
_entity_poly.pdbx_seq_one_letter_code
_entity_poly.pdbx_strand_id
1 'polypeptide(L)'
;MNPHLENSGFAFLFATQVLPHALAMVVLIAEMSANMSYGSSDAIASVSIILRDLYTLINGHMPAEDKAIRLSRIMLVVGLALLFALTSNDIISYITKMISMIMSGMFVCPILGRFWRRFNWQGAVAALVGVAAAASVVLMDSQWLAFWGNPCFPSVLFSLLFAVVATLVTPASKLSREEALELITRERENHPAPVILGKKRPE
;
A
#
# COMPACT_ATOMS: atom_id res chain seq x y z
N MET A 1 -20.96 25.33 5.07
CA MET A 1 -19.58 25.25 5.60
C MET A 1 -19.36 26.50 6.44
N ASN A 2 -18.97 26.40 7.71
CA ASN A 2 -18.74 27.57 8.54
C ASN A 2 -17.51 28.33 7.98
N PRO A 3 -17.63 29.58 7.52
CA PRO A 3 -16.53 30.32 6.89
C PRO A 3 -15.39 30.68 7.85
N HIS A 4 -15.53 30.42 9.16
CA HIS A 4 -14.53 30.72 10.18
C HIS A 4 -13.54 29.59 10.50
N LEU A 5 -13.63 28.42 9.85
CA LEU A 5 -12.64 27.35 10.00
C LEU A 5 -11.53 27.53 8.94
N GLU A 6 -10.42 28.17 9.32
CA GLU A 6 -9.21 28.28 8.47
C GLU A 6 -8.65 26.91 8.07
N ASN A 7 -8.89 25.87 8.86
CA ASN A 7 -8.49 24.50 8.55
C ASN A 7 -9.64 23.52 8.87
N SER A 8 -10.07 22.81 7.83
CA SER A 8 -11.18 21.85 7.90
C SER A 8 -10.91 20.69 8.86
N GLY A 9 -9.63 20.39 9.14
CA GLY A 9 -9.21 19.38 10.11
C GLY A 9 -9.62 19.67 11.56
N PHE A 10 -9.86 20.94 11.92
CA PHE A 10 -10.32 21.31 13.27
C PHE A 10 -11.85 21.23 13.46
N ALA A 11 -12.60 20.85 12.42
CA ALA A 11 -14.06 20.77 12.50
C ALA A 11 -14.54 19.83 13.61
N PHE A 12 -13.85 18.71 13.83
CA PHE A 12 -14.17 17.77 14.90
C PHE A 12 -13.98 18.39 16.28
N LEU A 13 -12.83 19.02 16.52
CA LEU A 13 -12.55 19.71 17.79
C LEU A 13 -13.56 20.84 18.05
N PHE A 14 -13.93 21.59 17.01
CA PHE A 14 -14.98 22.61 17.12
C PHE A 14 -16.35 22.01 17.46
N ALA A 15 -16.70 20.86 16.89
CA ALA A 15 -17.94 20.14 17.23
C ALA A 15 -17.95 19.64 18.69
N THR A 16 -16.79 19.31 19.27
CA THR A 16 -16.71 18.95 20.69
C THR A 16 -16.96 20.12 21.65
N GLN A 17 -16.79 21.37 21.19
CA GLN A 17 -17.07 22.57 21.99
C GLN A 17 -18.56 22.85 22.17
N VAL A 18 -19.41 22.34 21.28
CA VAL A 18 -20.88 22.50 21.37
C VAL A 18 -21.57 21.33 22.06
N LEU A 19 -20.84 20.26 22.38
CA LEU A 19 -21.36 19.08 23.05
C LEU A 19 -21.32 19.26 24.58
N PRO A 20 -22.24 18.63 25.34
CA PRO A 20 -22.13 18.55 26.80
C PRO A 20 -20.78 17.93 27.22
N HIS A 21 -20.12 18.50 28.23
CA HIS A 21 -18.76 18.14 28.65
C HIS A 21 -18.51 16.64 28.80
N ALA A 22 -19.44 15.89 29.39
CA ALA A 22 -19.32 14.44 29.54
C ALA A 22 -19.27 13.70 28.20
N LEU A 23 -20.08 14.11 27.23
CA LEU A 23 -20.12 13.52 25.90
C LEU A 23 -18.90 13.91 25.06
N ALA A 24 -18.46 15.17 25.17
CA ALA A 24 -17.23 15.64 24.54
C ALA A 24 -16.00 14.83 25.00
N MET A 25 -15.87 14.58 26.31
CA MET A 25 -14.78 13.75 26.85
C MET A 25 -14.81 12.32 26.33
N VAL A 26 -15.98 11.67 26.31
CA VAL A 26 -16.12 10.30 25.78
C VAL A 26 -15.72 10.24 24.31
N VAL A 27 -16.16 11.23 23.51
CA VAL A 27 -15.87 11.31 22.08
C VAL A 27 -14.37 11.52 21.81
N LEU A 28 -13.71 12.40 22.57
CA LEU A 28 -12.26 12.62 22.46
C LEU A 28 -11.46 11.37 22.85
N ILE A 29 -11.83 10.71 23.95
CA ILE A 29 -11.17 9.46 24.38
C ILE A 29 -11.36 8.35 23.33
N ALA A 30 -12.56 8.24 22.76
CA ALA A 30 -12.86 7.28 21.71
C ALA A 30 -12.02 7.54 20.44
N GLU A 31 -11.88 8.80 20.03
CA GLU A 31 -11.04 9.19 18.89
C GLU A 31 -9.55 8.86 19.13
N MET A 32 -9.00 9.23 20.30
CA MET A 32 -7.62 8.93 20.65
C MET A 32 -7.36 7.41 20.69
N SER A 33 -8.31 6.64 21.23
CA SER A 33 -8.26 5.18 21.27
C SER A 33 -8.26 4.57 19.86
N ALA A 34 -9.13 5.06 18.97
CA ALA A 34 -9.19 4.63 17.58
C ALA A 34 -7.85 4.90 16.87
N ASN A 35 -7.31 6.11 16.99
CA ASN A 35 -6.02 6.48 16.39
C ASN A 35 -4.87 5.61 16.88
N MET A 36 -4.83 5.28 18.18
CA MET A 36 -3.80 4.39 18.75
C MET A 36 -3.95 2.94 18.26
N SER A 37 -5.18 2.46 18.06
CA SER A 37 -5.43 1.13 17.50
C SER A 37 -5.01 1.03 16.03
N TYR A 38 -5.28 2.06 15.20
CA TYR A 38 -4.82 2.10 13.82
C TYR A 38 -3.30 2.18 13.74
N GLY A 39 -2.70 3.11 14.49
CA GLY A 39 -1.26 3.34 14.50
C GLY A 39 -0.46 2.10 14.94
N SER A 40 -0.93 1.37 15.96
CA SER A 40 -0.28 0.13 16.38
C SER A 40 -0.40 -0.99 15.33
N SER A 41 -1.57 -1.11 14.69
CA SER A 41 -1.81 -2.13 13.66
C SER A 41 -0.96 -1.87 12.42
N ASP A 42 -0.92 -0.62 11.95
CA ASP A 42 -0.13 -0.21 10.78
C ASP A 42 1.38 -0.32 11.04
N ALA A 43 1.82 -0.01 12.26
CA ALA A 43 3.22 -0.19 12.65
C ALA A 43 3.63 -1.67 12.62
N ILE A 44 2.81 -2.57 13.18
CA ILE A 44 3.08 -4.02 13.15
C ILE A 44 3.07 -4.55 11.72
N ALA A 45 2.12 -4.14 10.89
CA ALA A 45 2.05 -4.52 9.49
C ALA A 45 3.29 -4.04 8.72
N SER A 46 3.67 -2.77 8.89
CA SER A 46 4.83 -2.17 8.22
C SER A 46 6.14 -2.86 8.60
N VAL A 47 6.35 -3.12 9.89
CA VAL A 47 7.51 -3.88 10.37
C VAL A 47 7.51 -5.29 9.79
N SER A 48 6.35 -5.95 9.75
CA SER A 48 6.24 -7.31 9.20
C SER A 48 6.59 -7.35 7.72
N ILE A 49 6.15 -6.38 6.93
CA ILE A 49 6.49 -6.22 5.51
C ILE A 49 8.00 -5.98 5.35
N ILE A 50 8.59 -5.06 6.12
CA ILE A 50 10.04 -4.80 6.06
C ILE A 50 10.85 -6.06 6.38
N LEU A 51 10.45 -6.81 7.41
CA LEU A 51 11.16 -8.00 7.84
C LEU A 51 10.97 -9.19 6.89
N ARG A 52 9.76 -9.38 6.35
CA ARG A 52 9.42 -10.56 5.54
C ARG A 52 9.65 -10.35 4.06
N ASP A 53 9.55 -9.13 3.57
CA ASP A 53 9.63 -8.83 2.14
C ASP A 53 10.95 -8.12 1.82
N LEU A 54 11.31 -7.07 2.56
CA LEU A 54 12.54 -6.32 2.24
C LEU A 54 13.81 -7.03 2.72
N TYR A 55 13.83 -7.54 3.96
CA TYR A 55 15.01 -8.21 4.50
C TYR A 55 15.28 -9.54 3.78
N THR A 56 14.24 -10.32 3.46
CA THR A 56 14.38 -11.57 2.69
C THR A 56 14.82 -11.29 1.26
N LEU A 57 14.33 -10.22 0.63
CA LEU A 57 14.78 -9.80 -0.70
C LEU A 57 16.27 -9.45 -0.73
N ILE A 58 16.79 -8.80 0.32
CA ILE A 58 18.20 -8.37 0.38
C ILE A 58 19.12 -9.51 0.84
N ASN A 59 18.74 -10.26 1.89
CA ASN A 59 19.61 -11.25 2.54
C ASN A 59 19.29 -12.72 2.17
N GLY A 60 18.23 -12.96 1.40
CA GLY A 60 17.81 -14.28 0.93
C GLY A 60 17.26 -15.23 2.00
N HIS A 61 17.25 -14.82 3.28
CA HIS A 61 16.83 -15.66 4.41
C HIS A 61 16.08 -14.82 5.45
N MET A 62 15.19 -15.46 6.20
CA MET A 62 14.46 -14.82 7.29
C MET A 62 15.41 -14.49 8.46
N PRO A 63 15.35 -13.29 9.05
CA PRO A 63 16.21 -12.93 10.18
C PRO A 63 15.88 -13.77 11.41
N ALA A 64 16.91 -14.16 12.16
CA ALA A 64 16.76 -14.87 13.43
C ALA A 64 15.86 -14.07 14.40
N GLU A 65 14.98 -14.78 15.13
CA GLU A 65 13.92 -14.20 15.98
C GLU A 65 14.42 -13.12 16.94
N ASP A 66 15.61 -13.33 17.54
CA ASP A 66 16.25 -12.37 18.46
C ASP A 66 16.70 -11.04 17.81
N LYS A 67 17.04 -11.05 16.51
CA LYS A 67 17.43 -9.84 15.76
C LYS A 67 16.23 -9.16 15.12
N ALA A 68 15.19 -9.91 14.78
CA ALA A 68 13.92 -9.38 14.26
C ALA A 68 13.26 -8.39 15.25
N ILE A 69 13.29 -8.69 16.54
CA ILE A 69 12.73 -7.83 17.60
C ILE A 69 13.56 -6.54 17.80
N ARG A 70 14.86 -6.59 17.54
CA ARG A 70 15.74 -5.40 17.65
C ARG A 70 15.64 -4.51 16.41
N LEU A 71 15.46 -5.12 15.24
CA LEU A 71 15.26 -4.41 13.97
C LEU A 71 13.85 -3.77 13.89
N SER A 72 12.82 -4.42 14.44
CA SER A 72 11.47 -3.85 14.55
C SER A 72 11.41 -2.60 15.42
N ARG A 73 12.30 -2.49 16.40
CA ARG A 73 12.45 -1.31 17.27
C ARG A 73 13.21 -0.16 16.64
N ILE A 74 13.79 -0.34 15.44
CA ILE A 74 14.37 0.80 14.72
C ILE A 74 13.22 1.72 14.34
N MET A 75 13.21 2.86 15.01
CA MET A 75 12.32 4.02 14.95
C MET A 75 12.15 4.66 13.57
N LEU A 76 12.50 3.97 12.47
CA LEU A 76 12.51 4.55 11.13
C LEU A 76 11.09 4.80 10.62
N VAL A 77 10.14 3.91 10.90
CA VAL A 77 8.72 4.09 10.52
C VAL A 77 8.09 5.25 11.31
N VAL A 78 8.32 5.29 12.63
CA VAL A 78 7.79 6.35 13.50
C VAL A 78 8.43 7.71 13.18
N GLY A 79 9.75 7.75 12.95
CA GLY A 79 10.47 8.98 12.62
C GLY A 79 10.10 9.53 11.25
N LEU A 80 9.93 8.66 10.24
CA LEU A 80 9.50 9.09 8.91
C LEU A 80 8.03 9.55 8.90
N ALA A 81 7.15 8.84 9.62
CA ALA A 81 5.77 9.28 9.81
C ALA A 81 5.68 10.65 10.50
N LEU A 82 6.50 10.87 11.54
CA LEU A 82 6.58 12.16 12.23
C LEU A 82 7.07 13.28 11.32
N LEU A 83 8.08 13.01 10.49
CA LEU A 83 8.61 13.97 9.52
C LEU A 83 7.53 14.43 8.52
N PHE A 84 6.77 13.47 7.96
CA PHE A 84 5.69 13.76 7.03
C PHE A 84 4.50 14.46 7.71
N ALA A 85 4.18 14.09 8.96
CA ALA A 85 3.14 14.75 9.73
C ALA A 85 3.48 16.23 9.99
N LEU A 86 4.73 16.54 10.34
CA LEU A 86 5.17 17.91 10.61
C LEU A 86 5.24 18.80 9.37
N THR A 87 5.37 18.22 8.18
CA THR A 87 5.44 18.98 6.90
C THR A 87 4.08 19.21 6.26
N SER A 88 3.00 18.63 6.78
CA SER A 88 1.67 18.75 6.19
C SER A 88 0.78 19.75 6.95
N ASN A 89 0.40 20.83 6.26
CA ASN A 89 -0.51 21.84 6.81
C ASN A 89 -2.01 21.49 6.60
N ASP A 90 -2.30 20.49 5.76
CA ASP A 90 -3.67 20.01 5.47
C ASP A 90 -3.68 18.49 5.37
N ILE A 91 -4.17 17.85 6.43
CA ILE A 91 -4.21 16.39 6.55
C ILE A 91 -5.18 15.75 5.54
N ILE A 92 -6.25 16.43 5.17
CA ILE A 92 -7.27 15.90 4.26
C ILE A 92 -6.72 15.88 2.84
N SER A 93 -6.10 16.98 2.41
CA SER A 93 -5.42 17.06 1.12
C SER A 93 -4.28 16.05 1.04
N TYR A 94 -3.50 15.91 2.11
CA TYR A 94 -2.40 14.93 2.19
C TYR A 94 -2.88 13.49 2.05
N ILE A 95 -3.85 13.07 2.84
CA ILE A 95 -4.42 11.71 2.78
C ILE A 95 -5.00 11.43 1.39
N THR A 96 -5.78 12.36 0.85
CA THR A 96 -6.40 12.19 -0.47
C THR A 96 -5.34 12.02 -1.57
N LYS A 97 -4.27 12.83 -1.53
CA LYS A 97 -3.16 12.72 -2.48
C LYS A 97 -2.40 11.40 -2.33
N MET A 98 -2.08 10.98 -1.10
CA MET A 98 -1.40 9.70 -0.83
C MET A 98 -2.22 8.50 -1.30
N ILE A 99 -3.51 8.45 -0.94
CA ILE A 99 -4.42 7.37 -1.35
C ILE A 99 -4.50 7.30 -2.88
N SER A 100 -4.62 8.44 -3.53
CA SER A 100 -4.70 8.52 -5.00
C SER A 100 -3.41 8.06 -5.69
N MET A 101 -2.25 8.38 -5.10
CA MET A 101 -0.94 8.10 -5.69
C MET A 101 -0.47 6.65 -5.47
N ILE A 102 -0.92 5.99 -4.40
CA ILE A 102 -0.41 4.67 -4.03
C ILE A 102 -1.54 3.64 -4.01
N MET A 103 -2.63 3.90 -3.28
CA MET A 103 -3.65 2.89 -3.03
C MET A 103 -4.54 2.60 -4.24
N SER A 104 -4.79 3.60 -5.08
CA SER A 104 -5.76 3.50 -6.17
C SER A 104 -5.46 2.35 -7.15
N GLY A 105 -4.21 2.16 -7.60
CA GLY A 105 -3.89 1.03 -8.48
C GLY A 105 -3.31 -0.21 -7.79
N MET A 106 -3.11 -0.21 -6.48
CA MET A 106 -2.92 -1.47 -5.75
C MET A 106 -4.16 -2.38 -5.88
N PHE A 107 -5.33 -1.83 -6.22
CA PHE A 107 -6.53 -2.60 -6.55
C PHE A 107 -6.43 -3.41 -7.86
N VAL A 108 -5.68 -2.91 -8.84
CA VAL A 108 -5.59 -3.52 -10.18
C VAL A 108 -4.84 -4.85 -10.13
N CYS A 109 -3.73 -4.90 -9.37
CA CYS A 109 -2.87 -6.07 -9.31
C CYS A 109 -3.57 -7.34 -8.76
N PRO A 110 -4.28 -7.31 -7.62
CA PRO A 110 -5.02 -8.46 -7.10
C PRO A 110 -6.13 -8.93 -8.05
N ILE A 111 -6.82 -8.00 -8.71
CA ILE A 111 -7.90 -8.34 -9.65
C ILE A 111 -7.34 -9.03 -10.88
N LEU A 112 -6.35 -8.43 -11.54
CA LEU A 112 -5.73 -9.04 -12.71
C LEU A 112 -5.03 -10.34 -12.33
N GLY A 113 -4.34 -10.41 -11.19
CA GLY A 113 -3.73 -11.64 -10.70
C GLY A 113 -4.73 -12.75 -10.39
N ARG A 114 -5.95 -12.41 -9.95
CA ARG A 114 -6.98 -13.40 -9.61
C ARG A 114 -7.78 -13.88 -10.82
N PHE A 115 -8.10 -13.00 -11.76
CA PHE A 115 -9.01 -13.26 -12.88
C PHE A 115 -8.31 -13.45 -14.22
N TRP A 116 -7.08 -12.96 -14.39
CA TRP A 116 -6.35 -13.06 -15.65
C TRP A 116 -5.12 -13.96 -15.51
N ARG A 117 -5.24 -15.21 -15.98
CA ARG A 117 -4.18 -16.23 -15.89
C ARG A 117 -2.86 -15.85 -16.55
N ARG A 118 -2.86 -14.90 -17.50
CA ARG A 118 -1.65 -14.44 -18.19
C ARG A 118 -0.89 -13.37 -17.39
N PHE A 119 -1.50 -12.78 -16.37
CA PHE A 119 -0.91 -11.69 -15.61
C PHE A 119 0.43 -12.11 -15.00
N ASN A 120 1.46 -11.29 -15.24
CA ASN A 120 2.84 -11.57 -14.85
C ASN A 120 3.41 -10.42 -14.00
N TRP A 121 4.59 -10.65 -13.43
CA TRP A 121 5.23 -9.69 -12.53
C TRP A 121 5.57 -8.37 -13.25
N GLN A 122 5.88 -8.40 -14.55
CA GLN A 122 6.13 -7.20 -15.35
C GLN A 122 4.87 -6.35 -15.47
N GLY A 123 3.71 -6.98 -15.69
CA GLY A 123 2.40 -6.35 -15.66
C GLY A 123 2.11 -5.71 -14.30
N ALA A 124 2.43 -6.39 -13.20
CA ALA A 124 2.26 -5.86 -11.85
C ALA A 124 3.16 -4.64 -11.58
N VAL A 125 4.44 -4.68 -11.97
CA VAL A 125 5.35 -3.55 -11.83
C VAL A 125 4.90 -2.37 -12.71
N ALA A 126 4.50 -2.64 -13.95
CA ALA A 126 3.97 -1.61 -14.85
C ALA A 126 2.69 -0.97 -14.30
N ALA A 127 1.82 -1.75 -13.67
CA ALA A 127 0.64 -1.25 -13.00
C ALA A 127 1.02 -0.24 -11.90
N LEU A 128 1.96 -0.61 -11.02
CA LEU A 128 2.40 0.23 -9.90
C LEU A 128 3.08 1.53 -10.37
N VAL A 129 3.97 1.44 -11.36
CA VAL A 129 4.61 2.62 -11.96
C VAL A 129 3.59 3.50 -12.67
N GLY A 130 2.61 2.90 -13.36
CA GLY A 130 1.54 3.61 -14.05
C GLY A 130 0.68 4.46 -13.11
N VAL A 131 0.36 3.96 -11.91
CA VAL A 131 -0.34 4.74 -10.88
C VAL A 131 0.47 5.96 -10.47
N ALA A 132 1.74 5.73 -10.07
CA ALA A 132 2.58 6.80 -9.54
C ALA A 132 2.80 7.90 -10.59
N ALA A 133 3.04 7.51 -11.85
CA ALA A 133 3.20 8.44 -12.95
C ALA A 133 1.92 9.24 -13.23
N ALA A 134 0.77 8.56 -13.37
CA ALA A 134 -0.51 9.22 -13.66
C ALA A 134 -0.94 10.16 -12.53
N ALA A 135 -0.82 9.72 -11.28
CA ALA A 135 -1.12 10.56 -10.12
C ALA A 135 -0.23 11.80 -10.07
N SER A 136 1.07 11.65 -10.35
CA SER A 136 2.01 12.77 -10.36
C SER A 136 1.68 13.79 -11.45
N VAL A 137 1.39 13.32 -12.67
CA VAL A 137 1.00 14.21 -13.79
C VAL A 137 -0.26 15.00 -13.45
N VAL A 138 -1.29 14.36 -12.91
CA VAL A 138 -2.56 15.02 -12.55
C VAL A 138 -2.39 15.99 -11.37
N LEU A 139 -1.48 15.70 -10.44
CA LEU A 139 -1.19 16.59 -9.31
C LEU A 139 -0.31 17.79 -9.67
N MET A 140 0.55 17.66 -10.69
CA MET A 140 1.40 18.74 -11.17
C MET A 140 0.64 19.73 -12.07
N ASP A 141 -0.43 19.29 -12.73
CA ASP A 141 -1.23 20.12 -13.62
C ASP A 141 -2.59 20.50 -13.00
N SER A 142 -2.73 21.78 -12.66
CA SER A 142 -3.95 22.33 -12.06
C SER A 142 -5.20 22.21 -12.95
N GLN A 143 -5.06 22.20 -14.28
CA GLN A 143 -6.19 22.05 -15.20
C GLN A 143 -6.68 20.61 -15.21
N TRP A 144 -5.76 19.64 -15.16
CA TRP A 144 -6.09 18.23 -15.06
C TRP A 144 -6.71 17.88 -13.71
N LEU A 145 -6.17 18.43 -12.63
CA LEU A 145 -6.77 18.28 -11.30
C LEU A 145 -8.20 18.84 -11.27
N ALA A 146 -8.45 20.00 -11.88
CA ALA A 146 -9.77 20.60 -11.96
C ALA A 146 -10.74 19.78 -12.83
N PHE A 147 -10.25 19.19 -13.93
CA PHE A 147 -11.06 18.35 -14.81
C PHE A 147 -11.48 17.03 -14.15
N TRP A 148 -10.52 16.34 -13.53
CA TRP A 148 -10.77 15.03 -12.91
C TRP A 148 -11.38 15.16 -11.51
N GLY A 149 -11.18 16.30 -10.84
CA GLY A 149 -11.54 16.55 -9.44
C GLY A 149 -10.74 15.73 -8.42
N ASN A 150 -10.32 14.52 -8.78
CA ASN A 150 -9.55 13.60 -7.97
C ASN A 150 -8.59 12.77 -8.84
N PRO A 151 -7.30 12.63 -8.46
CA PRO A 151 -6.33 11.83 -9.21
C PRO A 151 -6.60 10.32 -9.23
N CYS A 152 -7.49 9.78 -8.38
CA CYS A 152 -7.82 8.35 -8.34
C CYS A 152 -8.28 7.78 -9.69
N PHE A 153 -9.25 8.43 -10.35
CA PHE A 153 -9.82 7.93 -11.61
C PHE A 153 -8.77 7.80 -12.72
N PRO A 154 -7.99 8.85 -13.06
CA PRO A 154 -6.96 8.72 -14.07
C PRO A 154 -5.88 7.71 -13.64
N SER A 155 -5.48 7.69 -12.36
CA SER A 155 -4.48 6.73 -11.86
C SER A 155 -4.88 5.27 -12.06
N VAL A 156 -6.12 4.90 -11.77
CA VAL A 156 -6.61 3.52 -11.97
C VAL A 156 -6.64 3.16 -13.46
N LEU A 157 -7.13 4.08 -14.30
CA LEU A 157 -7.25 3.85 -15.74
C LEU A 157 -5.87 3.62 -16.38
N PHE A 158 -4.89 4.48 -16.05
CA PHE A 158 -3.52 4.32 -16.52
C PHE A 158 -2.87 3.07 -15.94
N SER A 159 -3.04 2.79 -14.65
CA SER A 159 -2.53 1.54 -14.04
C SER A 159 -3.02 0.29 -14.77
N LEU A 160 -4.32 0.23 -15.07
CA LEU A 160 -4.92 -0.88 -15.82
C LEU A 160 -4.35 -0.96 -17.25
N LEU A 161 -4.26 0.17 -17.95
CA LEU A 161 -3.74 0.22 -19.31
C LEU A 161 -2.29 -0.28 -19.36
N PHE A 162 -1.42 0.25 -18.50
CA PHE A 162 -0.01 -0.15 -18.43
C PHE A 162 0.14 -1.62 -18.02
N ALA A 163 -0.66 -2.10 -17.07
CA ALA A 163 -0.68 -3.50 -16.66
C ALA A 163 -1.03 -4.43 -17.83
N VAL A 164 -2.07 -4.08 -18.59
CA VAL A 164 -2.55 -4.85 -19.74
C VAL A 164 -1.54 -4.85 -20.86
N VAL A 165 -1.04 -3.68 -21.25
CA VAL A 165 -0.05 -3.54 -22.33
C VAL A 165 1.22 -4.30 -21.98
N ALA A 166 1.77 -4.09 -20.78
CA ALA A 166 2.98 -4.78 -20.35
C ALA A 166 2.79 -6.30 -20.31
N THR A 167 1.66 -6.80 -19.80
CA THR A 167 1.34 -8.24 -19.75
C THR A 167 1.19 -8.87 -21.15
N LEU A 168 0.70 -8.11 -22.13
CA LEU A 168 0.53 -8.60 -23.51
C LEU A 168 1.85 -8.59 -24.30
N VAL A 169 2.69 -7.57 -24.09
CA VAL A 169 3.99 -7.43 -24.76
C VAL A 169 5.01 -8.39 -24.18
N THR A 170 4.93 -8.71 -22.89
CA THR A 170 5.86 -9.63 -22.24
C THR A 170 5.45 -11.10 -22.43
N PRO A 171 6.44 -12.02 -22.45
CA PRO A 171 6.16 -13.44 -22.58
C PRO A 171 5.33 -13.95 -21.40
N ALA A 172 4.40 -14.87 -21.69
CA ALA A 172 3.59 -15.51 -20.67
C ALA A 172 4.47 -16.32 -19.69
N SER A 173 4.10 -16.30 -18.40
CA SER A 173 4.76 -17.14 -17.41
C SER A 173 4.64 -18.62 -17.80
N LYS A 174 5.74 -19.36 -17.68
CA LYS A 174 5.80 -20.79 -18.00
C LYS A 174 5.40 -21.67 -16.81
N LEU A 175 5.28 -21.12 -15.61
CA LEU A 175 4.82 -21.85 -14.43
C LEU A 175 3.30 -21.96 -14.44
N SER A 176 2.79 -23.17 -14.17
CA SER A 176 1.37 -23.36 -13.86
C SER A 176 1.02 -22.73 -12.51
N ARG A 177 -0.26 -22.45 -12.29
CA ARG A 177 -0.74 -21.79 -11.07
C ARG A 177 -0.52 -22.68 -9.85
N GLU A 178 -0.68 -23.98 -10.02
CA GLU A 178 -0.46 -25.01 -9.01
C GLU A 178 1.02 -25.05 -8.59
N GLU A 179 1.95 -25.07 -9.55
CA GLU A 179 3.40 -25.02 -9.26
C GLU A 179 3.82 -23.71 -8.57
N ALA A 180 3.24 -22.58 -8.98
CA ALA A 180 3.51 -21.29 -8.34
C ALA A 180 2.97 -21.24 -6.90
N LEU A 181 1.79 -21.83 -6.65
CA LEU A 181 1.20 -21.89 -5.32
C LEU A 181 2.01 -22.82 -4.40
N GLU A 182 2.48 -23.96 -4.91
CA GLU A 182 3.36 -24.88 -4.18
C GLU A 182 4.69 -24.20 -3.82
N LEU A 183 5.29 -23.45 -4.74
CA LEU A 183 6.53 -22.71 -4.49
C LEU A 183 6.34 -21.68 -3.36
N ILE A 184 5.28 -20.87 -3.43
CA ILE A 184 4.97 -19.86 -2.41
C ILE A 184 4.65 -20.50 -1.06
N THR A 185 3.87 -21.59 -1.04
CA THR A 185 3.52 -22.30 0.20
C THR A 185 4.77 -22.84 0.88
N ARG A 186 5.69 -23.40 0.10
CA ARG A 186 6.94 -23.97 0.59
C ARG A 186 7.94 -22.90 1.07
N GLU A 187 7.96 -21.74 0.42
CA GLU A 187 8.73 -20.57 0.86
C GLU A 187 8.20 -20.04 2.21
N ARG A 188 6.87 -20.04 2.41
CA ARG A 188 6.27 -19.71 3.71
C ARG A 188 6.57 -20.75 4.80
N GLU A 189 6.75 -22.00 4.42
CA GLU A 189 7.05 -23.12 5.34
C GLU A 189 8.55 -23.29 5.64
N ASN A 190 9.46 -22.51 5.04
CA ASN A 190 10.91 -22.59 5.27
C ASN A 190 11.52 -24.00 5.04
N HIS A 191 11.10 -24.76 4.02
CA HIS A 191 11.68 -26.08 3.68
C HIS A 191 12.68 -26.01 2.49
N PRO A 192 14.02 -25.98 2.71
CA PRO A 192 15.02 -25.85 1.67
C PRO A 192 15.41 -27.22 1.09
N ALA A 193 14.80 -27.65 -0.01
CA ALA A 193 15.39 -28.72 -0.84
C ALA A 193 15.06 -28.49 -2.31
N PRO A 194 15.97 -28.78 -3.25
CA PRO A 194 15.78 -28.43 -4.67
C PRO A 194 14.59 -29.18 -5.27
N VAL A 195 13.80 -28.47 -6.08
CA VAL A 195 12.79 -29.09 -6.94
C VAL A 195 13.53 -29.77 -8.10
N ILE A 196 13.37 -31.09 -8.25
CA ILE A 196 13.75 -31.78 -9.48
C ILE A 196 12.74 -31.35 -10.54
N LEU A 197 13.06 -30.26 -11.25
CA LEU A 197 12.32 -29.82 -12.43
C LEU A 197 12.56 -30.80 -13.56
N GLY A 198 11.54 -31.59 -13.88
CA GLY A 198 11.49 -32.42 -15.07
C GLY A 198 11.58 -33.92 -14.79
N LYS A 199 10.47 -34.53 -14.40
CA LYS A 199 10.19 -35.87 -14.94
C LYS A 199 9.71 -35.64 -16.37
N LYS A 200 10.63 -35.75 -17.34
CA LYS A 200 10.24 -36.02 -18.74
C LYS A 200 9.18 -37.12 -18.67
N ARG A 201 7.97 -36.86 -19.20
CA ARG A 201 7.07 -37.97 -19.51
C ARG A 201 7.84 -38.90 -20.46
N PRO A 202 8.01 -40.18 -20.13
CA PRO A 202 8.44 -41.13 -21.12
C PRO A 202 7.31 -41.27 -22.14
N GLU A 203 7.67 -40.97 -23.39
CA GLU A 203 7.09 -41.44 -24.67
C GLU A 203 5.72 -40.86 -25.07
#